data_AF-A0A2W4Z9X6-F1
#
_entry.id   AF-A0A2W4Z9X6-F1
#
_cell.length_a   1.000
_cell.length_b   1.000
_cell.length_c   1.000
_cell.angle_alpha   90.00
_cell.angle_beta   90.00
_cell.angle_gamma   90.00
#
_symmetry.space_group_name_H-M   'P 1'
#
loop_
_entity.id
_entity.type
_entity.pdbx_description
1 polymer ?
#
loop_
_entity_poly.entity_id
_entity_poly.type
_entity_poly.pdbx_seq_one_letter_code
_entity_poly.pdbx_strand_id
1 'polypeptide(L)'
;MAKTHCFWRIVAAASSQEAKMRQIVLSVVLLCAPVAPASADVDVIEAAPIAACVSAADGDAVALRACRGAIAQPCLDSDGGYTTYGMVMCYSTEAEAWASVINDALERLAAAESDLAPSLETAQNAWRAYRDAECNYRVNRWGEGSGARVALASCIADLSAERGIALTLHEREGN
;
A
#
# COMPACT_ATOMS: atom_id res chain seq x y z
N MET A 1 -35.02 49.19 -17.47
CA MET A 1 -35.00 48.58 -18.82
C MET A 1 -34.33 47.21 -18.73
N ALA A 2 -34.63 46.29 -19.65
CA ALA A 2 -34.21 44.87 -19.74
C ALA A 2 -32.78 44.51 -19.26
N LYS A 3 -32.41 43.27 -18.88
CA LYS A 3 -32.90 41.91 -19.23
C LYS A 3 -33.03 41.06 -17.91
N THR A 4 -33.17 39.72 -17.80
CA THR A 4 -33.07 38.57 -18.73
C THR A 4 -33.93 37.36 -18.25
N HIS A 5 -34.16 36.41 -19.15
CA HIS A 5 -34.73 35.06 -18.93
C HIS A 5 -33.81 34.13 -18.10
N CYS A 6 -34.32 33.36 -17.13
CA CYS A 6 -34.98 32.03 -17.26
C CYS A 6 -34.00 30.86 -17.48
N PHE A 7 -33.66 30.09 -16.44
CA PHE A 7 -33.24 28.68 -16.54
C PHE A 7 -33.28 27.91 -15.19
N TRP A 8 -34.13 28.31 -14.23
CA TRP A 8 -34.28 27.61 -12.95
C TRP A 8 -35.12 26.34 -13.16
N ARG A 9 -34.49 25.27 -13.65
CA ARG A 9 -35.09 23.93 -13.86
C ARG A 9 -35.31 23.19 -12.54
N ILE A 10 -36.00 23.82 -11.59
CA ILE A 10 -36.48 23.15 -10.37
C ILE A 10 -37.96 22.82 -10.59
N VAL A 11 -38.20 21.76 -11.35
CA VAL A 11 -39.52 21.10 -11.41
C VAL A 11 -39.64 20.22 -10.17
N ALA A 12 -39.92 20.88 -9.04
CA ALA A 12 -40.64 20.27 -7.94
C ALA A 12 -42.14 20.59 -8.10
N ALA A 13 -43.00 19.78 -7.47
CA ALA A 13 -44.46 19.87 -7.51
C ALA A 13 -45.13 19.56 -8.88
N ALA A 14 -46.33 18.97 -8.95
CA ALA A 14 -47.06 18.18 -7.94
C ALA A 14 -48.22 17.39 -8.62
N SER A 15 -48.75 16.41 -7.89
CA SER A 15 -50.18 16.03 -7.84
C SER A 15 -51.04 16.09 -9.11
N SER A 16 -51.23 14.95 -9.76
CA SER A 16 -52.54 14.34 -10.10
C SER A 16 -52.23 12.95 -10.72
N GLN A 17 -52.98 11.88 -10.49
CA GLN A 17 -54.44 11.75 -10.48
C GLN A 17 -54.93 10.86 -9.32
N GLU A 18 -56.07 11.23 -8.75
CA GLU A 18 -56.84 10.35 -7.87
C GLU A 18 -57.65 9.31 -8.68
N ALA A 19 -58.56 8.60 -8.00
CA ALA A 19 -59.54 7.68 -8.56
C ALA A 19 -59.02 6.33 -9.12
N LYS A 20 -58.66 5.43 -8.19
CA LYS A 20 -59.19 4.05 -8.18
C LYS A 20 -59.08 3.39 -6.79
N MET A 21 -59.84 3.93 -5.84
CA MET A 21 -60.13 3.26 -4.58
C MET A 21 -61.07 2.07 -4.83
N ARG A 22 -60.55 0.84 -4.69
CA ARG A 22 -61.20 -0.28 -3.97
C ARG A 22 -60.37 -1.56 -4.11
N GLN A 23 -60.10 -2.19 -2.96
CA GLN A 23 -59.71 -3.60 -2.81
C GLN A 23 -58.34 -3.90 -3.48
N ILE A 24 -57.29 -4.18 -2.73
CA ILE A 24 -57.18 -5.30 -1.78
C ILE A 24 -56.26 -4.92 -0.62
N VAL A 25 -56.68 -5.25 0.60
CA VAL A 25 -55.79 -5.29 1.77
C VAL A 25 -54.99 -6.58 1.68
N LEU A 26 -53.67 -6.48 1.46
CA LEU A 26 -52.74 -7.57 1.75
C LEU A 26 -51.45 -7.01 2.34
N SER A 27 -51.30 -7.22 3.64
CA SER A 27 -50.13 -6.84 4.41
C SER A 27 -48.90 -7.62 3.95
N VAL A 28 -47.90 -6.92 3.43
CA VAL A 28 -46.52 -7.43 3.35
C VAL A 28 -45.68 -6.58 4.29
N VAL A 29 -45.51 -7.04 5.52
CA VAL A 29 -44.50 -6.49 6.44
C VAL A 29 -43.14 -6.93 5.92
N LEU A 30 -42.53 -6.09 5.09
CA LEU A 30 -41.19 -6.33 4.56
C LEU A 30 -40.19 -6.14 5.70
N LEU A 31 -39.61 -7.24 6.18
CA LEU A 31 -38.60 -7.23 7.24
C LEU A 31 -37.33 -6.56 6.72
N CYS A 32 -37.18 -5.27 6.94
CA CYS A 32 -35.96 -4.53 6.62
C CYS A 32 -34.91 -4.82 7.70
N ALA A 33 -34.22 -5.96 7.57
CA ALA A 33 -33.04 -6.25 8.38
C ALA A 33 -31.90 -5.31 7.96
N PRO A 34 -31.22 -4.61 8.89
CA PRO A 34 -30.07 -3.81 8.54
C PRO A 34 -28.94 -4.74 8.10
N VAL A 35 -28.59 -4.69 6.81
CA VAL A 35 -27.35 -5.27 6.31
C VAL A 35 -26.22 -4.40 6.87
N ALA A 36 -25.56 -4.88 7.92
CA ALA A 36 -24.33 -4.26 8.39
C ALA A 36 -23.30 -4.33 7.24
N PRO A 37 -22.60 -3.24 6.91
CA PRO A 37 -21.49 -3.33 5.99
C PRO A 37 -20.42 -4.21 6.64
N ALA A 38 -20.11 -5.35 6.00
CA ALA A 38 -18.87 -6.03 6.30
C ALA A 38 -17.74 -5.13 5.80
N SER A 39 -17.09 -4.43 6.74
CA SER A 39 -15.75 -3.91 6.51
C SER A 39 -14.85 -5.12 6.29
N ALA A 40 -14.61 -5.45 5.02
CA ALA A 40 -13.43 -6.20 4.67
C ALA A 40 -12.26 -5.28 5.05
N ASP A 41 -11.58 -5.63 6.13
CA ASP A 41 -10.24 -5.09 6.38
C ASP A 41 -9.45 -5.38 5.10
N VAL A 42 -8.93 -4.33 4.47
CA VAL A 42 -8.05 -4.51 3.32
C VAL A 42 -6.76 -5.04 3.90
N ASP A 43 -6.62 -6.37 3.90
CA ASP A 43 -5.44 -7.06 4.39
C ASP A 43 -4.21 -6.35 3.83
N VAL A 44 -3.43 -5.76 4.73
CA VAL A 44 -2.13 -5.17 4.41
C VAL A 44 -1.34 -6.30 3.78
N ILE A 45 -1.04 -6.18 2.47
CA ILE A 45 -0.39 -7.23 1.67
C ILE A 45 0.77 -7.79 2.49
N GLU A 46 0.60 -9.05 2.93
CA GLU A 46 1.12 -9.60 4.19
C GLU A 46 2.55 -9.13 4.52
N ALA A 47 2.65 -8.02 5.26
CA ALA A 47 3.93 -7.53 5.78
C ALA A 47 4.44 -8.41 6.93
N ALA A 48 3.58 -9.27 7.48
CA ALA A 48 3.83 -10.12 8.63
C ALA A 48 5.11 -10.97 8.56
N PRO A 49 5.51 -11.60 7.43
CA PRO A 49 6.74 -12.41 7.38
C PRO A 49 8.00 -11.57 7.57
N ILE A 50 8.07 -10.39 6.95
CA ILE A 50 9.22 -9.48 7.09
C ILE A 50 9.21 -8.78 8.45
N ALA A 51 8.05 -8.29 8.91
CA ALA A 51 7.92 -7.70 10.24
C ALA A 51 8.30 -8.69 11.36
N ALA A 52 7.84 -9.95 11.27
CA ALA A 52 8.21 -11.00 12.21
C ALA A 52 9.70 -11.34 12.15
N CYS A 53 10.29 -11.41 10.95
CA CYS A 53 11.73 -11.64 10.80
C CYS A 53 12.56 -10.50 11.40
N VAL A 54 12.22 -9.24 11.09
CA VAL A 54 12.90 -8.03 11.60
C VAL A 54 12.78 -7.96 13.12
N SER A 55 11.62 -8.31 13.69
CA SER A 55 11.44 -8.39 15.14
C SER A 55 12.26 -9.54 15.77
N ALA A 56 12.32 -10.71 15.14
CA ALA A 56 13.07 -11.87 15.63
C ALA A 56 14.60 -11.70 15.53
N ALA A 57 15.07 -10.83 14.63
CA ALA A 57 16.48 -10.47 14.52
C ALA A 57 17.00 -9.63 15.68
N ASP A 58 16.12 -8.99 16.46
CA ASP A 58 16.41 -8.18 17.67
C ASP A 58 17.60 -7.21 17.56
N GLY A 59 17.76 -6.58 16.38
CA GLY A 59 18.86 -5.64 16.12
C GLY A 59 20.19 -6.29 15.72
N ASP A 60 20.32 -7.62 15.69
CA ASP A 60 21.50 -8.26 15.11
C ASP A 60 21.57 -7.99 13.60
N ALA A 61 22.66 -7.36 13.17
CA ALA A 61 22.81 -6.92 11.79
C ALA A 61 22.98 -8.08 10.79
N VAL A 62 23.34 -9.30 11.23
CA VAL A 62 23.43 -10.47 10.34
C VAL A 62 22.05 -11.07 10.16
N ALA A 63 21.30 -11.25 11.24
CA ALA A 63 19.91 -11.73 11.23
C ALA A 63 18.99 -10.77 10.46
N LEU A 64 19.12 -9.45 10.64
CA LEU A 64 18.35 -8.45 9.87
C LEU A 64 18.58 -8.57 8.36
N ARG A 65 19.82 -8.84 7.92
CA ARG A 65 20.13 -9.06 6.49
C ARG A 65 19.55 -10.37 5.96
N ALA A 66 19.35 -11.37 6.80
CA ALA A 66 18.70 -12.64 6.43
C ALA A 66 17.18 -12.48 6.17
N CYS A 67 16.57 -11.37 6.59
CA CYS A 67 15.16 -11.08 6.28
C CYS A 67 14.92 -10.64 4.83
N ARG A 68 15.97 -10.24 4.09
CA ARG A 68 15.84 -9.95 2.65
C ARG A 68 15.58 -11.25 1.90
N GLY A 69 14.53 -11.25 1.09
CA GLY A 69 14.03 -12.40 0.34
C GLY A 69 12.98 -13.23 1.10
N ALA A 70 12.61 -12.86 2.33
CA ALA A 70 11.70 -13.66 3.16
C ALA A 70 10.29 -13.83 2.55
N ILE A 71 9.87 -12.93 1.65
CA ILE A 71 8.63 -13.06 0.88
C ILE A 71 8.95 -13.48 -0.56
N ALA A 72 9.92 -12.82 -1.20
CA ALA A 72 10.17 -13.01 -2.63
C ALA A 72 10.71 -14.41 -2.95
N GLN A 73 11.62 -14.98 -2.16
CA GLN A 73 12.21 -16.29 -2.46
C GLN A 73 11.19 -17.44 -2.43
N PRO A 74 10.42 -17.69 -1.36
CA PRO A 74 9.41 -18.75 -1.36
C PRO A 74 8.29 -18.51 -2.38
N CYS A 75 8.02 -17.24 -2.73
CA CYS A 75 7.10 -16.90 -3.82
C CYS A 75 7.67 -17.27 -5.20
N LEU A 76 8.95 -17.01 -5.46
CA LEU A 76 9.63 -17.37 -6.72
C LEU A 76 9.73 -18.88 -6.93
N ASP A 77 9.92 -19.64 -5.85
CA ASP A 77 9.96 -21.11 -5.84
C ASP A 77 8.57 -21.77 -6.00
N SER A 78 7.49 -20.99 -5.93
CA SER A 78 6.12 -21.48 -6.07
C SER A 78 5.68 -21.66 -7.53
N ASP A 79 4.61 -22.45 -7.74
CA ASP A 79 4.01 -22.66 -9.07
C ASP A 79 3.60 -21.33 -9.71
N GLY A 80 4.28 -20.96 -10.81
CA GLY A 80 4.06 -19.71 -11.52
C GLY A 80 4.91 -18.53 -11.03
N GLY A 81 5.60 -18.64 -9.89
CA GLY A 81 6.52 -17.62 -9.36
C GLY A 81 7.65 -17.26 -10.33
N TYR A 82 8.15 -18.26 -11.08
CA TYR A 82 9.17 -18.09 -12.11
C TYR A 82 8.65 -17.46 -13.43
N THR A 83 7.35 -17.22 -13.58
CA THR A 83 6.84 -16.45 -14.74
C THR A 83 7.19 -14.97 -14.58
N THR A 84 7.32 -14.22 -15.67
CA THR A 84 7.65 -12.78 -15.55
C THR A 84 6.61 -11.99 -14.76
N TYR A 85 5.34 -12.41 -14.79
CA TYR A 85 4.29 -11.82 -13.95
C TYR A 85 4.47 -12.23 -12.48
N GLY A 86 4.64 -13.52 -12.20
CA GLY A 86 4.92 -14.03 -10.85
C GLY A 86 6.13 -13.34 -10.21
N MET A 87 7.26 -13.26 -10.91
CA MET A 87 8.46 -12.56 -10.46
C MET A 87 8.18 -11.10 -10.08
N VAL A 88 7.43 -10.35 -10.90
CA VAL A 88 7.06 -8.97 -10.59
C VAL A 88 6.18 -8.91 -9.35
N MET A 89 5.23 -9.82 -9.17
CA MET A 89 4.38 -9.87 -7.97
C MET A 89 5.22 -10.19 -6.73
N CYS A 90 6.03 -11.25 -6.76
CA CYS A 90 6.88 -11.66 -5.63
C CYS A 90 7.79 -10.53 -5.12
N TYR A 91 8.46 -9.82 -6.02
CA TYR A 91 9.31 -8.67 -5.64
C TYR A 91 8.48 -7.44 -5.22
N SER A 92 7.31 -7.18 -5.82
CA SER A 92 6.45 -6.05 -5.41
C SER A 92 5.89 -6.25 -4.01
N THR A 93 5.39 -7.44 -3.69
CA THR A 93 4.90 -7.82 -2.35
C THR A 93 6.00 -7.69 -1.30
N GLU A 94 7.24 -8.11 -1.59
CA GLU A 94 8.36 -7.87 -0.68
C GLU A 94 8.69 -6.37 -0.54
N ALA A 95 8.68 -5.59 -1.62
CA ALA A 95 8.91 -4.15 -1.56
C ALA A 95 7.84 -3.40 -0.72
N GLU A 96 6.58 -3.83 -0.79
CA GLU A 96 5.46 -3.30 0.00
C GLU A 96 5.63 -3.63 1.49
N ALA A 97 6.00 -4.88 1.83
CA ALA A 97 6.30 -5.27 3.20
C ALA A 97 7.49 -4.49 3.81
N TRP A 98 8.57 -4.29 3.04
CA TRP A 98 9.67 -3.42 3.46
C TRP A 98 9.27 -1.95 3.57
N ALA A 99 8.34 -1.46 2.75
CA ALA A 99 7.82 -0.10 2.87
C ALA A 99 7.06 0.10 4.20
N SER A 100 6.36 -0.92 4.72
CA SER A 100 5.79 -0.88 6.07
C SER A 100 6.88 -0.72 7.12
N VAL A 101 7.90 -1.59 7.13
CA VAL A 101 9.03 -1.53 8.07
C VAL A 101 9.72 -0.17 8.04
N ILE A 102 9.94 0.39 6.86
CA ILE A 102 10.51 1.73 6.68
C ILE A 102 9.62 2.81 7.32
N ASN A 103 8.31 2.79 7.05
CA ASN A 103 7.39 3.79 7.59
C ASN A 103 7.32 3.71 9.12
N ASP A 104 7.15 2.51 9.67
CA ASP A 104 7.03 2.31 11.12
C ASP A 104 8.32 2.74 11.85
N ALA A 105 9.49 2.47 11.27
CA ALA A 105 10.78 2.90 11.82
C ALA A 105 10.98 4.42 11.72
N LEU A 106 10.52 5.07 10.64
CA LEU A 106 10.55 6.53 10.53
C LEU A 106 9.67 7.20 11.58
N GLU A 107 8.46 6.66 11.84
CA GLU A 107 7.56 7.18 12.87
C GLU A 107 8.17 7.04 14.26
N ARG A 108 8.75 5.88 14.60
CA ARG A 108 9.38 5.65 15.89
C ARG A 108 10.63 6.51 16.11
N LEU A 109 11.52 6.64 15.11
CA LEU A 109 12.69 7.53 15.17
C LEU A 109 12.28 9.01 15.31
N ALA A 110 11.30 9.47 14.54
CA ALA A 110 10.81 10.86 14.63
C ALA A 110 10.13 11.16 15.98
N ALA A 111 9.51 10.16 16.61
CA ALA A 111 8.92 10.29 17.95
C ALA A 111 9.97 10.26 19.07
N ALA A 112 11.05 9.49 18.92
CA ALA A 112 12.16 9.42 19.88
C ALA A 112 13.03 10.68 19.85
N GLU A 113 13.32 11.21 18.66
CA GLU A 113 14.22 12.34 18.44
C GLU A 113 13.52 13.46 17.65
N SER A 114 12.51 14.11 18.25
CA SER A 114 11.68 15.13 17.58
C SER A 114 12.48 16.28 16.94
N ASP A 115 13.60 16.66 17.55
CA ASP A 115 14.47 17.73 17.06
C ASP A 115 15.28 17.30 15.81
N LEU A 116 15.47 16.00 15.60
CA LEU A 116 16.13 15.42 14.43
C LEU A 116 15.16 14.99 13.32
N ALA A 117 13.85 14.94 13.59
CA ALA A 117 12.84 14.54 12.61
C ALA A 117 12.94 15.27 11.24
N PRO A 118 13.25 16.59 11.15
CA PRO A 118 13.46 17.25 9.85
C PRO A 118 14.69 16.75 9.07
N SER A 119 15.74 16.32 9.78
CA SER A 119 16.93 15.71 9.19
C SER A 119 16.62 14.30 8.68
N LEU A 120 15.89 13.51 9.47
CA LEU A 120 15.40 12.18 9.10
C LEU A 120 14.51 12.23 7.85
N GLU A 121 13.57 13.17 7.79
CA GLU A 121 12.71 13.39 6.60
C GLU A 121 13.55 13.76 5.37
N THR A 122 14.53 14.66 5.53
CA THR A 122 15.46 15.06 4.46
C THR A 122 16.24 13.86 3.91
N ALA A 123 16.81 13.03 4.80
CA ALA A 123 17.53 11.82 4.44
C ALA A 123 16.62 10.80 3.73
N GLN A 124 15.37 10.64 4.20
CA GLN A 124 14.41 9.73 3.60
C GLN A 124 13.93 10.20 2.21
N ASN A 125 13.73 11.50 2.01
CA ASN A 125 13.41 12.09 0.71
C ASN A 125 14.55 11.88 -0.29
N ALA A 126 15.80 12.11 0.14
CA ALA A 126 16.98 11.86 -0.69
C ALA A 126 17.13 10.38 -1.06
N TRP A 127 16.89 9.46 -0.10
CA TRP A 127 16.93 8.03 -0.35
C TRP A 127 15.86 7.56 -1.36
N ARG A 128 14.62 8.07 -1.27
CA ARG A 128 13.56 7.77 -2.27
C ARG A 128 13.99 8.18 -3.68
N ALA A 129 14.53 9.39 -3.83
CA ALA A 129 15.03 9.88 -5.12
C ALA A 129 16.20 9.03 -5.65
N TYR A 130 17.12 8.60 -4.78
CA TYR A 130 18.20 7.67 -5.13
C TYR A 130 17.67 6.32 -5.61
N ARG A 131 16.77 5.68 -4.85
CA ARG A 131 16.14 4.41 -5.19
C ARG A 131 15.49 4.48 -6.56
N ASP A 132 14.68 5.50 -6.81
CA ASP A 132 13.95 5.63 -8.06
C ASP A 132 14.90 5.90 -9.24
N ALA A 133 15.99 6.65 -9.03
CA ALA A 133 17.03 6.86 -10.05
C ALA A 133 17.82 5.57 -10.38
N GLU A 134 18.29 4.84 -9.36
CA GLU A 134 19.05 3.60 -9.52
C GLU A 134 18.20 2.50 -10.17
N CYS A 135 16.95 2.33 -9.74
CA CYS A 135 16.07 1.32 -10.32
C CYS A 135 15.69 1.64 -11.77
N ASN A 136 15.56 2.92 -12.13
CA ASN A 136 15.43 3.34 -13.54
C ASN A 136 16.73 3.10 -14.33
N TYR A 137 17.92 3.29 -13.74
CA TYR A 137 19.18 2.90 -14.38
C TYR A 137 19.23 1.40 -14.67
N ARG A 138 18.82 0.54 -13.72
CA ARG A 138 18.73 -0.91 -13.96
C ARG A 138 17.77 -1.24 -15.10
N VAL A 139 16.58 -0.64 -15.16
CA VAL A 139 15.66 -0.79 -16.30
C VAL A 139 16.35 -0.46 -17.62
N ASN A 140 16.96 0.72 -17.72
CA ASN A 140 17.64 1.19 -18.94
C ASN A 140 18.82 0.30 -19.34
N ARG A 141 19.52 -0.32 -18.38
CA ARG A 141 20.64 -1.24 -18.62
C ARG A 141 20.21 -2.55 -19.29
N TRP A 142 19.00 -3.05 -19.00
CA TRP A 142 18.50 -4.32 -19.55
C TRP A 142 17.58 -4.14 -20.77
N GLY A 143 17.24 -2.90 -21.14
CA GLY A 143 16.43 -2.56 -22.30
C GLY A 143 14.92 -2.65 -22.06
N GLU A 144 14.14 -2.63 -23.13
CA GLU A 144 12.67 -2.71 -23.07
C GLU A 144 12.17 -4.16 -22.98
N GLY A 145 11.03 -4.37 -22.32
CA GLY A 145 10.32 -5.65 -22.33
C GLY A 145 9.78 -6.08 -20.96
N SER A 146 9.45 -7.36 -20.84
CA SER A 146 8.89 -7.93 -19.60
C SER A 146 9.97 -8.12 -18.52
N GLY A 147 11.19 -8.53 -18.89
CA GLY A 147 12.32 -8.66 -17.97
C GLY A 147 12.74 -7.34 -17.31
N ALA A 148 12.56 -6.21 -18.01
CA ALA A 148 12.78 -4.88 -17.45
C ALA A 148 11.89 -4.59 -16.22
N ARG A 149 10.64 -5.11 -16.21
CA ARG A 149 9.74 -4.97 -15.05
C ARG A 149 10.21 -5.80 -13.85
N VAL A 150 10.82 -6.98 -14.09
CA VAL A 150 11.46 -7.78 -13.02
C VAL A 150 12.70 -7.06 -12.48
N ALA A 151 13.50 -6.45 -13.36
CA ALA A 151 14.65 -5.63 -12.96
C ALA A 151 14.22 -4.38 -12.15
N LEU A 152 13.06 -3.77 -12.45
CA LEU A 152 12.50 -2.70 -11.64
C LEU A 152 12.05 -3.22 -10.26
N ALA A 153 11.18 -4.24 -10.22
CA ALA A 153 10.59 -4.73 -8.97
C ALA A 153 11.67 -5.27 -8.01
N SER A 154 12.60 -6.10 -8.50
CA SER A 154 13.73 -6.61 -7.68
C SER A 154 14.60 -5.50 -7.11
N CYS A 155 14.83 -4.42 -7.86
CA CYS A 155 15.59 -3.28 -7.36
C CYS A 155 14.91 -2.58 -6.19
N ILE A 156 13.60 -2.32 -6.33
CA ILE A 156 12.82 -1.63 -5.31
C ILE A 156 12.77 -2.49 -4.04
N ALA A 157 12.59 -3.81 -4.17
CA ALA A 157 12.67 -4.75 -3.05
C ALA A 157 14.05 -4.71 -2.36
N ASP A 158 15.14 -4.86 -3.13
CA ASP A 158 16.51 -4.88 -2.61
C ASP A 158 16.87 -3.61 -1.84
N LEU A 159 16.68 -2.43 -2.45
CA LEU A 159 17.01 -1.15 -1.82
C LEU A 159 16.09 -0.82 -0.64
N SER A 160 14.83 -1.27 -0.66
CA SER A 160 13.91 -1.09 0.48
C SER A 160 14.30 -2.00 1.65
N ALA A 161 14.78 -3.21 1.40
CA ALA A 161 15.36 -4.07 2.43
C ALA A 161 16.58 -3.41 3.10
N GLU A 162 17.53 -2.91 2.31
CA GLU A 162 18.70 -2.19 2.83
C GLU A 162 18.31 -0.98 3.69
N ARG A 163 17.29 -0.22 3.27
CA ARG A 163 16.82 0.95 4.03
C ARG A 163 16.07 0.58 5.30
N GLY A 164 15.20 -0.43 5.26
CA GLY A 164 14.50 -0.93 6.44
C GLY A 164 15.47 -1.44 7.51
N ILE A 165 16.48 -2.22 7.10
CA ILE A 165 17.55 -2.70 7.96
C ILE A 165 18.34 -1.53 8.57
N ALA A 166 18.74 -0.54 7.76
CA ALA A 166 19.49 0.62 8.26
C ALA A 166 18.70 1.43 9.28
N LEU A 167 17.41 1.70 9.04
CA LEU A 167 16.53 2.39 9.99
C LEU A 167 16.36 1.59 11.28
N THR A 168 16.12 0.27 11.20
CA THR A 168 15.99 -0.61 12.37
C THR A 168 17.27 -0.64 13.23
N LEU A 169 18.46 -0.50 12.61
CA LEU A 169 19.72 -0.39 13.33
C LEU A 169 19.84 0.97 14.05
N HIS A 170 19.47 2.07 13.42
CA HIS A 170 19.45 3.40 14.06
C HIS A 170 18.52 3.43 15.29
N GLU A 171 17.38 2.73 15.25
CA GLU A 171 16.49 2.58 16.41
C GLU A 171 17.17 1.91 17.62
N ARG A 172 18.27 1.17 17.42
CA ARG A 172 19.06 0.55 18.49
C ARG A 172 20.30 1.35 18.88
N GLU A 173 20.74 2.30 18.07
CA GLU A 173 21.87 3.20 18.38
C GLU A 173 21.48 4.30 19.38
N GLY A 174 20.20 4.67 19.45
CA GLY A 174 19.65 5.66 20.39
C GLY A 174 19.09 5.10 21.72
N ASN A 175 19.26 3.79 21.98
CA ASN A 175 18.81 3.10 23.20
C ASN A 175 19.99 2.66 24.08
#